data_AF-A0A948VF69-F1
#
_entry.id   AF-A0A948VF69-F1
#
_cell.length_a   1.000
_cell.length_b   1.000
_cell.length_c   1.000
_cell.angle_alpha   90.00
_cell.angle_beta   90.00
_cell.angle_gamma   90.00
#
_symmetry.space_group_name_H-M   'P 1'
#
loop_
_entity.id
_entity.type
_entity.pdbx_description
1 polymer ?
#
loop_
_entity_poly.entity_id
_entity_poly.type
_entity_poly.pdbx_seq_one_letter_code
_entity_poly.pdbx_strand_id
1 'polypeptide(L)'
;MKQYRRYREKLIFLMTAGAIGIILLVIGGYQLLEFTDSTAFCGRLCHDVMYPEYTAHQASPHSRVSCSECHVGSGADYLVRSKVSGTPMLFNTLAGIYHRPIRTPVENLRPARETCEQCHRPDRFAGDLVRVHTTYDIDEANTEQVDTRVLRVGGGELETARDIHWHIAARVWYVPLDRERQEIAWVGVEDTDAQLTEYIDPQRHSEITAELIEGERRLMDCMDCHNRATHIFNSPEELVDAALAQGKIDRELPYIKREALEALEPPSLSLAEANARAEDIKEFYRANYTTIYNEKVTVIEQTVEEVKEIARLTTFPHMKVSWETYIDNSSHLESPGCFRCHGKLVEAISDEKEGEVINADCDFCHYFELE
;
A
#
# COMPACT_ATOMS: atom_id res chain seq x y z
N MET A 1 -56.97 27.91 -37.99
CA MET A 1 -56.50 26.50 -37.97
C MET A 1 -55.00 26.33 -38.32
N LYS A 2 -54.46 26.87 -39.43
CA LYS A 2 -53.03 26.70 -39.81
C LYS A 2 -52.02 27.23 -38.77
N GLN A 3 -52.33 28.33 -38.08
CA GLN A 3 -51.45 28.93 -37.08
C GLN A 3 -51.29 28.04 -35.83
N TYR A 4 -52.39 27.47 -35.32
CA TYR A 4 -52.37 26.51 -34.21
C TYR A 4 -51.60 25.22 -34.53
N ARG A 5 -51.67 24.74 -35.78
CA ARG A 5 -50.90 23.58 -36.24
C ARG A 5 -49.38 23.86 -36.23
N ARG A 6 -48.95 25.03 -36.72
CA ARG A 6 -47.53 25.43 -36.68
C ARG A 6 -47.01 25.60 -35.25
N TYR A 7 -47.81 26.12 -34.32
CA TYR A 7 -47.43 26.19 -32.91
C TYR A 7 -47.28 24.79 -32.29
N ARG A 8 -48.20 23.86 -32.61
CA ARG A 8 -48.11 22.46 -32.16
C ARG A 8 -46.88 21.75 -32.72
N GLU A 9 -46.56 21.92 -34.00
CA GLU A 9 -45.36 21.35 -34.64
C GLU A 9 -44.07 21.91 -34.00
N LYS A 10 -44.01 23.23 -33.75
CA LYS A 10 -42.87 23.85 -33.03
C LYS A 10 -42.74 23.37 -31.59
N LEU A 11 -43.86 23.24 -30.86
CA LEU A 11 -43.86 22.76 -29.49
C LEU A 11 -43.39 21.30 -29.43
N ILE A 12 -43.88 20.43 -30.31
CA ILE A 12 -43.42 19.04 -30.42
C ILE A 12 -41.93 19.00 -30.74
N PHE A 13 -41.46 19.80 -31.71
CA PHE A 13 -40.04 19.87 -32.03
C PHE A 13 -39.18 20.29 -30.82
N LEU A 14 -39.58 21.35 -30.10
CA LEU A 14 -38.85 21.82 -28.92
C LEU A 14 -38.85 20.79 -27.79
N MET A 15 -39.99 20.12 -27.54
CA MET A 15 -40.08 19.06 -26.54
C MET A 15 -39.20 17.86 -26.91
N THR A 16 -39.21 17.43 -28.17
CA THR A 16 -38.38 16.31 -28.65
C THR A 16 -36.89 16.67 -28.63
N ALA A 17 -36.52 17.85 -29.14
CA ALA A 17 -35.14 18.31 -29.12
C ALA A 17 -34.63 18.52 -27.68
N GLY A 18 -35.48 19.06 -26.79
CA GLY A 18 -35.17 19.18 -25.37
C GLY A 18 -34.98 17.83 -24.69
N ALA A 19 -35.86 16.86 -24.97
CA ALA A 19 -35.71 15.50 -24.44
C ALA A 19 -34.42 14.83 -24.93
N ILE A 20 -34.09 14.94 -26.22
CA ILE A 20 -32.82 14.44 -26.77
C ILE A 20 -31.64 15.16 -26.11
N GLY A 21 -31.71 16.48 -25.94
CA GLY A 21 -30.68 17.26 -25.26
C GLY A 21 -30.44 16.78 -23.82
N ILE A 22 -31.50 16.55 -23.05
CA ILE A 22 -31.41 16.02 -21.69
C ILE A 22 -30.80 14.61 -21.69
N ILE A 23 -31.23 13.73 -22.60
CA ILE A 23 -30.67 12.38 -22.73
C ILE A 23 -29.17 12.44 -23.02
N LEU A 24 -28.75 13.27 -23.97
CA LEU A 24 -27.33 13.44 -24.29
C LEU A 24 -26.53 14.03 -23.12
N LEU A 25 -27.11 14.97 -22.36
CA LEU A 25 -26.50 15.52 -21.16
C LEU A 25 -26.33 14.47 -20.05
N VAL A 26 -27.33 13.62 -19.84
CA VAL A 26 -27.25 12.52 -18.86
C VAL A 26 -26.20 11.50 -19.27
N ILE A 27 -26.18 11.10 -20.55
CA ILE A 27 -25.17 10.17 -21.08
C ILE A 27 -23.77 10.77 -20.94
N GLY A 28 -23.59 12.03 -21.36
CA GLY A 28 -22.31 12.73 -21.26
C GLY A 28 -21.86 12.90 -19.80
N GLY A 29 -22.79 13.22 -18.89
CA GLY A 29 -22.51 13.30 -17.45
C GLY A 29 -22.07 11.96 -16.87
N TYR A 30 -22.76 10.86 -17.22
CA TYR A 30 -22.39 9.52 -16.78
C TYR A 30 -21.00 9.10 -17.29
N GLN A 31 -20.73 9.30 -18.59
CA GLN A 31 -19.42 9.00 -19.17
C GLN A 31 -18.29 9.82 -18.54
N LEU A 32 -18.55 11.10 -18.24
CA LEU A 32 -17.58 11.95 -17.55
C LEU A 32 -17.30 11.43 -16.14
N LEU A 33 -18.34 11.03 -15.39
CA LEU A 33 -18.18 10.46 -14.06
C LEU A 33 -17.34 9.18 -14.11
N GLU A 34 -17.72 8.23 -14.96
CA GLU A 34 -17.01 6.96 -15.16
C GLU A 34 -15.55 7.19 -15.56
N PHE A 35 -15.28 8.15 -16.44
CA PHE A 35 -13.92 8.52 -16.81
C PHE A 35 -13.13 9.07 -15.62
N THR A 36 -13.71 9.99 -14.85
CA THR A 36 -13.03 10.61 -13.69
C THR A 36 -12.82 9.67 -12.50
N ASP A 37 -13.41 8.48 -12.53
CA ASP A 37 -13.22 7.42 -11.54
C ASP A 37 -12.34 6.28 -12.08
N SER A 38 -11.88 6.38 -13.32
CA SER A 38 -11.04 5.37 -13.94
C SER A 38 -9.58 5.44 -13.46
N THR A 39 -8.90 4.28 -13.44
CA THR A 39 -7.46 4.20 -13.17
C THR A 39 -6.64 5.04 -14.18
N ALA A 40 -7.13 5.18 -15.42
CA ALA A 40 -6.46 6.01 -16.42
C ALA A 40 -6.50 7.50 -16.04
N PHE A 41 -7.63 8.00 -15.54
CA PHE A 41 -7.74 9.37 -15.07
C PHE A 41 -6.84 9.60 -13.84
N CYS A 42 -6.95 8.74 -12.82
CA CYS A 42 -6.18 8.88 -11.59
C CYS A 42 -4.66 8.74 -11.83
N GLY A 43 -4.23 7.73 -12.60
CA GLY A 43 -2.82 7.39 -12.75
C GLY A 43 -2.09 8.04 -13.92
N ARG A 44 -2.78 8.43 -14.99
CA ARG A 44 -2.14 8.92 -16.23
C ARG A 44 -2.38 10.39 -16.53
N LEU A 45 -3.48 10.99 -16.07
CA LEU A 45 -3.77 12.40 -16.38
C LEU A 45 -2.78 13.34 -15.68
N CYS A 46 -2.44 13.05 -14.43
CA CYS A 46 -1.47 13.80 -13.62
C CYS A 46 -0.17 13.02 -13.48
N HIS A 47 0.35 12.50 -14.60
CA HIS A 47 1.44 11.52 -14.63
C HIS A 47 2.57 11.85 -13.66
N ASP A 48 3.08 13.07 -13.57
CA ASP A 48 4.20 13.39 -12.68
C ASP A 48 3.95 13.21 -11.18
N VAL A 49 2.71 13.43 -10.73
CA VAL A 49 2.37 13.38 -9.29
C VAL A 49 1.99 11.98 -8.86
N MET A 50 1.23 11.27 -9.69
CA MET A 50 0.70 9.94 -9.39
C MET A 50 1.55 8.82 -9.98
N TYR A 51 2.65 9.12 -10.69
CA TYR A 51 3.51 8.10 -11.29
C TYR A 51 4.00 7.04 -10.30
N PRO A 52 4.47 7.39 -9.07
CA PRO A 52 4.92 6.39 -8.11
C PRO A 52 3.78 5.46 -7.69
N GLU A 53 2.65 6.03 -7.27
CA GLU A 53 1.48 5.30 -6.77
C GLU A 53 0.83 4.45 -7.87
N TYR A 54 0.75 4.97 -9.10
CA TYR A 54 0.25 4.26 -10.27
C TYR A 54 1.18 3.13 -10.72
N THR A 55 2.49 3.34 -10.61
CA THR A 55 3.49 2.30 -10.90
C THR A 55 3.40 1.17 -9.89
N ALA A 56 3.39 1.49 -8.60
CA ALA A 56 3.24 0.52 -7.52
C ALA A 56 1.90 -0.24 -7.60
N HIS A 57 0.79 0.46 -7.89
CA HIS A 57 -0.53 -0.15 -8.09
C HIS A 57 -0.53 -1.22 -9.19
N GLN A 58 0.09 -0.92 -10.34
CA GLN A 58 0.15 -1.86 -11.45
C GLN A 58 0.95 -3.13 -11.13
N ALA A 59 1.95 -3.02 -10.25
CA ALA A 59 2.75 -4.15 -9.78
C ALA A 59 2.11 -4.90 -8.59
N SER A 60 1.00 -4.41 -8.04
CA SER A 60 0.40 -4.96 -6.81
C SER A 60 -0.63 -6.06 -7.09
N PRO A 61 -0.99 -6.86 -6.06
CA PRO A 61 -2.11 -7.80 -6.14
C PRO A 61 -3.47 -7.16 -6.48
N HIS A 62 -3.58 -5.84 -6.30
CA HIS A 62 -4.79 -5.05 -6.56
C HIS A 62 -4.74 -4.30 -7.90
N SER A 63 -3.80 -4.62 -8.79
CA SER A 63 -3.66 -3.99 -10.12
C SER A 63 -4.92 -4.05 -11.01
N ARG A 64 -5.85 -4.97 -10.72
CA ARG A 64 -7.15 -5.12 -11.42
C ARG A 64 -8.33 -4.45 -10.71
N VAL A 65 -8.11 -3.85 -9.54
CA VAL A 65 -9.09 -3.04 -8.81
C VAL A 65 -8.86 -1.58 -9.17
N SER A 66 -9.91 -0.83 -9.54
CA SER A 66 -9.73 0.58 -9.88
C SER A 66 -9.40 1.42 -8.66
N CYS A 67 -8.70 2.54 -8.86
CA CYS A 67 -8.38 3.47 -7.78
C CYS A 67 -9.63 3.93 -7.02
N SER A 68 -10.73 4.11 -7.74
CA SER A 68 -12.01 4.56 -7.20
C SER A 68 -12.64 3.58 -6.21
N GLU A 69 -12.46 2.26 -6.33
CA GLU A 69 -13.04 1.31 -5.36
C GLU A 69 -12.50 1.53 -3.94
N CYS A 70 -11.25 2.02 -3.81
CA CYS A 70 -10.65 2.32 -2.51
C CYS A 70 -10.72 3.82 -2.13
N HIS A 71 -10.46 4.73 -3.08
CA HIS A 71 -10.29 6.17 -2.78
C HIS A 71 -11.57 7.01 -2.95
N VAL A 72 -12.61 6.49 -3.59
CA VAL A 72 -13.91 7.16 -3.77
C VAL A 72 -15.01 6.31 -3.14
N GLY A 73 -15.08 5.05 -3.55
CA GLY A 73 -16.02 4.01 -3.18
C GLY A 73 -17.44 4.25 -3.70
N SER A 74 -18.32 3.27 -3.49
CA SER A 74 -19.70 3.30 -3.97
C SER A 74 -20.61 4.22 -3.16
N GLY A 75 -21.69 4.70 -3.79
CA GLY A 75 -22.73 5.54 -3.16
C GLY A 75 -22.64 7.03 -3.49
N ALA A 76 -23.79 7.68 -3.58
CA ALA A 76 -23.89 9.07 -4.04
C ALA A 76 -23.22 10.08 -3.09
N ASP A 77 -23.30 9.87 -1.78
CA ASP A 77 -22.68 10.77 -0.78
C ASP A 77 -21.15 10.79 -0.92
N TYR A 78 -20.53 9.62 -1.07
CA TYR A 78 -19.08 9.50 -1.24
C TYR A 78 -18.59 9.99 -2.60
N LEU A 79 -19.38 9.76 -3.66
CA LEU A 79 -19.10 10.36 -4.96
C LEU A 79 -19.06 11.89 -4.86
N VAL A 80 -20.02 12.52 -4.16
CA VAL A 80 -20.00 13.98 -3.97
C VAL A 80 -18.83 14.42 -3.09
N ARG A 81 -18.63 13.77 -1.93
CA ARG A 81 -17.56 14.12 -0.99
C ARG A 81 -16.19 14.06 -1.64
N SER A 82 -15.88 12.98 -2.35
CA SER A 82 -14.59 12.79 -3.03
C SER A 82 -14.30 13.89 -4.05
N LYS A 83 -15.30 14.35 -4.83
CA LYS A 83 -15.11 15.42 -5.82
C LYS A 83 -14.95 16.78 -5.14
N VAL A 84 -15.67 17.03 -4.04
CA VAL A 84 -15.52 18.25 -3.25
C VAL A 84 -14.15 18.30 -2.58
N SER A 85 -13.71 17.23 -1.91
CA SER A 85 -12.40 17.14 -1.26
C SER A 85 -11.24 17.10 -2.26
N GLY A 86 -11.46 16.56 -3.45
CA GLY A 86 -10.47 16.51 -4.54
C GLY A 86 -10.31 17.84 -5.30
N THR A 87 -11.26 18.77 -5.18
CA THR A 87 -11.20 20.07 -5.89
C THR A 87 -9.97 20.88 -5.48
N PRO A 88 -9.67 21.10 -4.18
CA PRO A 88 -8.42 21.75 -3.76
C PRO A 88 -7.17 21.00 -4.24
N MET A 89 -7.19 19.66 -4.26
CA MET A 89 -6.06 18.87 -4.74
C MET A 89 -5.78 19.11 -6.21
N LEU A 90 -6.82 19.19 -7.06
CA LEU A 90 -6.69 19.52 -8.47
C LEU A 90 -6.05 20.92 -8.64
N PHE A 91 -6.52 21.92 -7.90
CA PHE A 91 -5.92 23.26 -7.95
C PHE A 91 -4.46 23.27 -7.48
N ASN A 92 -4.14 22.58 -6.39
CA ASN A 92 -2.77 22.47 -5.88
C ASN A 92 -1.85 21.78 -6.88
N THR A 93 -2.33 20.73 -7.55
CA THR A 93 -1.59 20.03 -8.62
C THR A 93 -1.35 20.95 -9.82
N LEU A 94 -2.37 21.67 -10.30
CA LEU A 94 -2.24 22.63 -11.41
C LEU A 94 -1.29 23.79 -11.08
N ALA A 95 -1.31 24.27 -9.83
CA ALA A 95 -0.44 25.35 -9.37
C ALA A 95 0.94 24.88 -8.91
N GLY A 96 1.20 23.56 -8.84
CA GLY A 96 2.48 23.00 -8.40
C GLY A 96 2.77 23.15 -6.90
N ILE A 97 1.75 23.38 -6.06
CA ILE A 97 1.89 23.71 -4.62
C ILE A 97 1.54 22.55 -3.69
N TYR A 98 1.93 21.33 -4.05
CA TYR A 98 1.69 20.11 -3.26
C TYR A 98 2.96 19.60 -2.57
N HIS A 99 2.79 18.75 -1.56
CA HIS A 99 3.88 18.10 -0.85
C HIS A 99 4.53 16.98 -1.69
N ARG A 100 5.85 16.83 -1.51
CA ARG A 100 6.67 15.78 -2.13
C ARG A 100 7.59 15.20 -1.04
N PRO A 101 7.43 13.95 -0.60
CA PRO A 101 6.39 13.00 -1.01
C PRO A 101 4.98 13.39 -0.57
N ILE A 102 3.97 12.65 -1.04
CA ILE A 102 2.58 12.82 -0.60
C ILE A 102 2.50 12.42 0.87
N ARG A 103 1.78 13.19 1.69
CA ARG A 103 1.70 12.91 3.12
C ARG A 103 0.78 11.71 3.38
N THR A 104 1.28 10.77 4.18
CA THR A 104 0.50 9.67 4.77
C THR A 104 0.31 9.90 6.27
N PRO A 105 -0.78 9.41 6.87
CA PRO A 105 -1.91 8.71 6.25
C PRO A 105 -2.84 9.67 5.48
N VAL A 106 -3.65 9.14 4.56
CA VAL A 106 -4.67 9.91 3.84
C VAL A 106 -5.86 10.14 4.79
N GLU A 107 -6.11 11.39 5.16
CA GLU A 107 -7.07 11.76 6.22
C GLU A 107 -8.55 11.57 5.86
N ASN A 108 -8.88 11.55 4.55
CA ASN A 108 -10.26 11.44 4.06
C ASN A 108 -10.55 10.08 3.40
N LEU A 109 -9.77 9.05 3.74
CA LEU A 109 -10.02 7.71 3.24
C LEU A 109 -11.23 7.08 3.95
N ARG A 110 -12.00 6.27 3.24
CA ARG A 110 -13.15 5.57 3.83
C ARG A 110 -12.69 4.52 4.84
N PRO A 111 -13.52 4.21 5.84
CA PRO A 111 -13.22 3.12 6.78
C PRO A 111 -12.98 1.80 6.04
N ALA A 112 -12.04 0.97 6.52
CA ALA A 112 -11.71 -0.31 5.90
C ALA A 112 -12.93 -1.24 5.69
N ARG A 113 -13.94 -1.15 6.56
CA ARG A 113 -15.23 -1.88 6.45
C ARG A 113 -16.00 -1.60 5.16
N GLU A 114 -15.86 -0.40 4.62
CA GLU A 114 -16.57 0.04 3.41
C GLU A 114 -15.72 -0.11 2.14
N THR A 115 -14.44 -0.48 2.27
CA THR A 115 -13.50 -0.64 1.17
C THR A 115 -12.92 -2.04 1.15
N CYS A 116 -12.00 -2.36 2.05
CA CYS A 116 -11.32 -3.64 2.18
C CYS A 116 -12.32 -4.80 2.37
N GLU A 117 -13.30 -4.62 3.27
CA GLU A 117 -14.19 -5.72 3.68
C GLU A 117 -15.28 -6.07 2.68
N GLN A 118 -15.42 -5.30 1.60
CA GLN A 118 -16.27 -5.67 0.47
C GLN A 118 -15.73 -6.89 -0.28
N CYS A 119 -14.41 -7.14 -0.18
CA CYS A 119 -13.72 -8.26 -0.81
C CYS A 119 -13.04 -9.19 0.21
N HIS A 120 -12.48 -8.63 1.30
CA HIS A 120 -11.74 -9.37 2.32
C HIS A 120 -12.58 -9.48 3.59
N ARG A 121 -13.19 -10.64 3.85
CA ARG A 121 -14.07 -10.83 5.02
C ARG A 121 -13.29 -11.29 6.27
N PRO A 122 -13.14 -10.43 7.31
CA PRO A 122 -12.58 -10.82 8.61
C PRO A 122 -13.19 -12.08 9.20
N ASP A 123 -14.48 -12.26 8.95
CA ASP A 123 -15.27 -13.34 9.52
C ASP A 123 -15.10 -14.68 8.83
N ARG A 124 -14.43 -14.71 7.68
CA ARG A 124 -14.23 -15.90 6.87
C ARG A 124 -12.77 -16.09 6.56
N PHE A 125 -12.06 -16.49 7.60
CA PHE A 125 -10.64 -16.76 7.53
C PHE A 125 -10.30 -17.93 6.59
N ALA A 126 -9.28 -17.72 5.74
CA ALA A 126 -8.85 -18.66 4.72
C ALA A 126 -7.78 -19.67 5.18
N GLY A 127 -7.29 -19.55 6.42
CA GLY A 127 -6.20 -20.38 6.96
C GLY A 127 -4.86 -19.64 7.05
N ASP A 128 -3.94 -20.24 7.80
CA ASP A 128 -2.62 -19.68 8.07
C ASP A 128 -1.78 -19.57 6.79
N LEU A 129 -0.87 -18.59 6.75
CA LEU A 129 -0.11 -18.26 5.56
C LEU A 129 1.33 -18.75 5.67
N VAL A 130 1.74 -19.58 4.71
CA VAL A 130 3.16 -19.90 4.52
C VAL A 130 3.78 -18.85 3.60
N ARG A 131 4.82 -18.18 4.09
CA ARG A 131 5.65 -17.26 3.32
C ARG A 131 7.03 -17.88 3.15
N VAL A 132 7.45 -17.97 1.89
CA VAL A 132 8.80 -18.37 1.52
C VAL A 132 9.49 -17.14 0.98
N HIS A 133 10.58 -16.75 1.63
CA HIS A 133 11.44 -15.66 1.21
C HIS A 133 12.74 -16.28 0.70
N THR A 134 13.02 -16.04 -0.58
CA THR A 134 14.26 -16.50 -1.22
C THR A 134 15.13 -15.29 -1.47
N THR A 135 16.32 -15.27 -0.89
CA THR A 135 17.34 -14.23 -1.11
C THR A 135 18.59 -14.82 -1.74
N TYR A 136 19.41 -13.95 -2.31
CA TYR A 136 20.66 -14.34 -2.93
C TYR A 136 21.81 -13.47 -2.41
N ASP A 137 22.92 -14.10 -2.06
CA ASP A 137 24.14 -13.40 -1.66
C ASP A 137 24.77 -12.65 -2.85
N ILE A 138 25.54 -11.61 -2.56
CA ILE A 138 26.29 -10.81 -3.54
C ILE A 138 27.61 -11.49 -4.01
N ASP A 139 27.73 -12.81 -3.83
CA ASP A 139 28.91 -13.59 -4.19
C ASP A 139 28.89 -14.03 -5.67
N GLU A 140 29.97 -14.67 -6.12
CA GLU A 140 30.09 -15.08 -7.53
C GLU A 140 29.00 -16.08 -7.93
N ALA A 141 28.62 -16.95 -6.99
CA ALA A 141 27.63 -17.99 -7.20
C ALA A 141 26.19 -17.52 -7.07
N ASN A 142 25.96 -16.28 -6.58
CA ASN A 142 24.66 -15.80 -6.12
C ASN A 142 24.01 -16.84 -5.19
N THR A 143 24.66 -17.13 -4.06
CA THR A 143 24.28 -18.22 -3.16
C THR A 143 22.84 -18.03 -2.66
N GLU A 144 21.99 -19.02 -2.94
CA GLU A 144 20.56 -19.01 -2.60
C GLU A 144 20.34 -19.32 -1.12
N GLN A 145 19.59 -18.44 -0.45
CA GLN A 145 19.10 -18.65 0.90
C GLN A 145 17.57 -18.68 0.87
N VAL A 146 16.98 -19.64 1.61
CA VAL A 146 15.53 -19.82 1.67
C VAL A 146 15.10 -19.77 3.13
N ASP A 147 14.27 -18.78 3.45
CA ASP A 147 13.59 -18.67 4.72
C ASP A 147 12.10 -18.99 4.55
N THR A 148 11.58 -19.91 5.36
CA THR A 148 10.15 -20.27 5.34
C THR A 148 9.56 -19.97 6.70
N ARG A 149 8.53 -19.12 6.72
CA ARG A 149 7.79 -18.71 7.90
C ARG A 149 6.32 -19.03 7.71
N VAL A 150 5.69 -19.57 8.74
CA VAL A 150 4.23 -19.75 8.77
C VAL A 150 3.66 -18.71 9.72
N LEU A 151 2.77 -17.86 9.21
CA LEU A 151 2.08 -16.84 9.98
C LEU A 151 0.75 -17.39 10.49
N ARG A 152 0.50 -17.21 11.78
CA ARG A 152 -0.79 -17.42 12.42
C ARG A 152 -1.70 -16.28 12.03
N VAL A 153 -2.55 -16.47 11.04
CA VAL A 153 -3.30 -15.35 10.44
C VAL A 153 -4.62 -15.09 11.16
N GLY A 154 -5.31 -16.13 11.64
CA GLY A 154 -6.54 -15.99 12.45
C GLY A 154 -7.66 -15.12 11.85
N GLY A 155 -8.56 -14.61 12.69
CA GLY A 155 -9.81 -13.91 12.31
C GLY A 155 -11.01 -14.37 13.15
N GLY A 156 -12.26 -14.21 12.68
CA GLY A 156 -13.44 -14.87 13.33
C GLY A 156 -14.81 -14.48 12.76
N GLU A 157 -15.70 -15.43 12.33
CA GLU A 157 -16.28 -16.48 13.19
C GLU A 157 -16.43 -17.92 12.60
N LEU A 158 -15.81 -18.87 13.35
CA LEU A 158 -16.28 -20.20 13.78
C LEU A 158 -15.48 -20.50 15.07
N GLU A 159 -15.94 -19.91 16.19
CA GLU A 159 -15.45 -20.08 17.59
C GLU A 159 -14.24 -19.23 18.09
N THR A 160 -14.36 -17.89 18.09
CA THR A 160 -13.50 -16.88 18.80
C THR A 160 -12.46 -16.14 17.93
N ALA A 161 -12.31 -14.82 18.16
CA ALA A 161 -11.25 -14.00 17.59
C ALA A 161 -9.86 -14.50 18.05
N ARG A 162 -8.93 -14.70 17.12
CA ARG A 162 -7.61 -15.27 17.41
C ARG A 162 -6.50 -14.77 16.48
N ASP A 163 -5.27 -14.97 16.94
CA ASP A 163 -4.00 -14.68 16.24
C ASP A 163 -3.89 -13.21 15.77
N ILE A 164 -3.09 -12.92 14.73
CA ILE A 164 -2.79 -11.53 14.35
C ILE A 164 -4.03 -10.72 13.92
N HIS A 165 -5.03 -11.36 13.29
CA HIS A 165 -6.28 -10.72 12.90
C HIS A 165 -7.35 -10.66 14.00
N TRP A 166 -7.05 -11.08 15.23
CA TRP A 166 -8.01 -10.92 16.32
C TRP A 166 -8.42 -9.44 16.49
N HIS A 167 -7.50 -8.51 16.23
CA HIS A 167 -7.68 -7.06 16.36
C HIS A 167 -8.81 -6.49 15.51
N ILE A 168 -9.07 -7.10 14.35
CA ILE A 168 -10.12 -6.65 13.42
C ILE A 168 -11.44 -7.40 13.62
N ALA A 169 -11.43 -8.47 14.43
CA ALA A 169 -12.63 -9.13 14.93
C ALA A 169 -13.08 -8.56 16.29
N ALA A 170 -12.18 -7.96 17.07
CA ALA A 170 -12.44 -7.26 18.32
C ALA A 170 -12.59 -5.75 18.13
N ARG A 171 -12.99 -5.05 19.20
CA ARG A 171 -13.05 -3.58 19.23
C ARG A 171 -11.82 -3.03 19.93
N VAL A 172 -10.76 -2.85 19.17
CA VAL A 172 -9.48 -2.33 19.65
C VAL A 172 -9.37 -0.85 19.33
N TRP A 173 -9.27 -0.02 20.36
CA TRP A 173 -9.02 1.42 20.26
C TRP A 173 -7.55 1.71 20.54
N TYR A 174 -6.98 2.72 19.91
CA TYR A 174 -5.61 3.16 20.21
C TYR A 174 -5.44 4.67 20.07
N VAL A 175 -4.43 5.22 20.74
CA VAL A 175 -4.04 6.64 20.64
C VAL A 175 -2.62 6.72 20.07
N PRO A 176 -2.45 7.26 18.85
CA PRO A 176 -1.14 7.61 18.31
C PRO A 176 -0.67 8.97 18.85
N LEU A 177 0.65 9.13 19.02
CA LEU A 177 1.29 10.38 19.46
C LEU A 177 1.93 11.17 18.32
N ASP A 178 2.07 10.54 17.16
CA ASP A 178 2.59 11.11 15.92
C ASP A 178 1.57 10.95 14.78
N ARG A 179 1.77 11.70 13.71
CA ARG A 179 0.84 11.71 12.57
C ARG A 179 0.90 10.41 11.78
N GLU A 180 2.10 9.86 11.63
CA GLU A 180 2.38 8.61 10.93
C GLU A 180 1.87 7.38 11.68
N ARG A 181 1.39 7.58 12.91
CA ARG A 181 0.79 6.59 13.81
C ARG A 181 1.76 5.49 14.21
N GLN A 182 3.03 5.83 14.34
CA GLN A 182 4.08 4.88 14.69
C GLN A 182 4.28 4.75 16.20
N GLU A 183 4.06 5.84 16.93
CA GLU A 183 4.15 5.90 18.37
C GLU A 183 2.76 5.76 18.98
N ILE A 184 2.43 4.55 19.42
CA ILE A 184 1.19 4.28 20.15
C ILE A 184 1.49 4.36 21.64
N ALA A 185 0.68 5.14 22.36
CA ALA A 185 0.82 5.34 23.80
C ALA A 185 -0.19 4.53 24.61
N TRP A 186 -1.37 4.32 24.04
CA TRP A 186 -2.50 3.72 24.72
C TRP A 186 -3.25 2.81 23.77
N VAL A 187 -3.70 1.68 24.30
CA VAL A 187 -4.62 0.75 23.63
C VAL A 187 -5.74 0.40 24.60
N GLY A 188 -6.98 0.44 24.12
CA GLY A 188 -8.15 0.00 24.87
C GLY A 188 -8.86 -1.12 24.13
N VAL A 189 -8.99 -2.26 24.77
CA VAL A 189 -9.68 -3.44 24.24
C VAL A 189 -11.07 -3.51 24.86
N GLU A 190 -12.10 -3.31 24.03
CA GLU A 190 -13.50 -3.36 24.44
C GLU A 190 -14.06 -4.77 24.20
N ASP A 191 -14.54 -5.41 25.27
CA ASP A 191 -15.17 -6.74 25.19
C ASP A 191 -16.65 -6.68 24.77
N THR A 192 -17.33 -7.84 24.75
CA THR A 192 -18.75 -7.93 24.36
C THR A 192 -19.71 -7.27 25.36
N ASP A 193 -19.29 -7.11 26.62
CA ASP A 193 -20.04 -6.45 27.70
C ASP A 193 -19.69 -4.95 27.81
N ALA A 194 -18.93 -4.42 26.85
CA ALA A 194 -18.41 -3.06 26.81
C ALA A 194 -17.48 -2.70 27.98
N GLN A 195 -16.85 -3.68 28.61
CA GLN A 195 -15.73 -3.45 29.54
C GLN A 195 -14.46 -3.15 28.75
N LEU A 196 -13.69 -2.19 29.23
CA LEU A 196 -12.46 -1.72 28.59
C LEU A 196 -11.26 -2.21 29.39
N THR A 197 -10.42 -3.04 28.77
CA THR A 197 -9.08 -3.35 29.29
C THR A 197 -8.09 -2.40 28.64
N GLU A 198 -7.38 -1.62 29.45
CA GLU A 198 -6.50 -0.56 28.98
C GLU A 198 -5.03 -0.95 29.12
N TYR A 199 -4.22 -0.55 28.14
CA TYR A 199 -2.78 -0.74 28.11
C TYR A 199 -2.11 0.59 27.82
N ILE A 200 -1.09 0.94 28.59
CA ILE A 200 -0.41 2.23 28.58
C ILE A 200 1.09 2.04 28.41
N ASP A 201 1.72 2.94 27.66
CA ASP A 201 3.18 3.09 27.65
C ASP A 201 3.65 3.62 29.02
N PRO A 202 4.38 2.82 29.81
CA PRO A 202 4.80 3.22 31.15
C PRO A 202 5.76 4.42 31.12
N GLN A 203 6.48 4.65 30.02
CA GLN A 203 7.41 5.77 29.88
C GLN A 203 6.68 7.09 29.58
N ARG A 204 5.45 7.01 29.07
CA ARG A 204 4.66 8.17 28.64
C ARG A 204 3.34 8.32 29.39
N HIS A 205 3.15 7.56 30.47
CA HIS A 205 1.91 7.54 31.28
C HIS A 205 1.39 8.94 31.64
N SER A 206 2.28 9.89 31.99
CA SER A 206 1.87 11.27 32.33
C SER A 206 1.27 12.07 31.17
N GLU A 207 1.55 11.67 29.93
CA GLU A 207 1.02 12.31 28.72
C GLU A 207 -0.38 11.77 28.35
N ILE A 208 -0.76 10.61 28.90
CA ILE A 208 -2.00 9.91 28.56
C ILE A 208 -3.11 10.32 29.51
N THR A 209 -3.85 11.35 29.12
CA THR A 209 -4.99 11.86 29.88
C THR A 209 -6.31 11.35 29.30
N ALA A 210 -7.37 11.36 30.10
CA ALA A 210 -8.72 11.03 29.61
C ALA A 210 -9.16 11.94 28.46
N GLU A 211 -8.76 13.23 28.49
CA GLU A 211 -9.03 14.19 27.41
C GLU A 211 -8.30 13.80 26.11
N LEU A 212 -7.04 13.37 26.20
CA LEU A 212 -6.29 12.88 25.04
C LEU A 212 -6.95 11.63 24.45
N ILE A 213 -7.30 10.66 25.31
CA ILE A 213 -7.96 9.43 24.86
C ILE A 213 -9.29 9.76 24.19
N GLU A 214 -10.13 10.61 24.77
CA GLU A 214 -11.42 10.96 24.19
C GLU A 214 -11.28 11.72 22.85
N GLY A 215 -10.29 12.62 22.74
CA GLY A 215 -10.06 13.44 21.56
C GLY A 215 -9.39 12.72 20.39
N GLU A 216 -8.44 11.83 20.67
CA GLU A 216 -7.53 11.28 19.66
C GLU A 216 -7.66 9.76 19.46
N ARG A 217 -8.42 9.03 20.29
CA ARG A 217 -8.55 7.57 20.10
C ARG A 217 -9.17 7.23 18.76
N ARG A 218 -8.64 6.18 18.16
CA ARG A 218 -9.08 5.64 16.87
C ARG A 218 -9.46 4.18 17.04
N LEU A 219 -10.51 3.76 16.35
CA LEU A 219 -10.79 2.33 16.21
C LEU A 219 -9.77 1.77 15.22
N MET A 220 -9.09 0.71 15.61
CA MET A 220 -8.14 0.00 14.77
C MET A 220 -8.86 -0.60 13.56
N ASP A 221 -8.27 -0.41 12.37
CA ASP A 221 -8.77 -0.99 11.13
C ASP A 221 -7.66 -1.66 10.31
N CYS A 222 -8.03 -2.27 9.18
CA CYS A 222 -7.10 -3.00 8.33
C CYS A 222 -5.90 -2.15 7.88
N MET A 223 -6.05 -0.84 7.72
CA MET A 223 -5.01 0.05 7.21
C MET A 223 -4.02 0.47 8.28
N ASP A 224 -4.33 0.29 9.57
CA ASP A 224 -3.34 0.54 10.63
C ASP A 224 -2.19 -0.48 10.59
N CYS A 225 -2.45 -1.67 10.02
CA CYS A 225 -1.45 -2.74 9.78
C CYS A 225 -1.10 -2.90 8.29
N HIS A 226 -2.07 -2.86 7.37
CA HIS A 226 -1.86 -3.00 5.92
C HIS A 226 -1.87 -1.65 5.20
N ASN A 227 -1.12 -0.68 5.73
CA ASN A 227 -1.10 0.72 5.26
C ASN A 227 -0.54 0.89 3.82
N ARG A 228 0.09 -0.14 3.26
CA ARG A 228 0.62 -0.17 1.89
C ARG A 228 -0.03 -1.23 0.98
N ALA A 229 -1.27 -1.64 1.26
CA ALA A 229 -1.95 -2.77 0.60
C ALA A 229 -1.94 -2.78 -0.96
N THR A 230 -1.87 -1.61 -1.61
CA THR A 230 -1.79 -1.52 -3.08
C THR A 230 -0.61 -0.72 -3.60
N HIS A 231 -0.09 0.22 -2.81
CA HIS A 231 1.08 1.04 -3.17
C HIS A 231 2.32 0.46 -2.49
N ILE A 232 2.73 -0.72 -2.96
CA ILE A 232 3.86 -1.47 -2.42
C ILE A 232 5.14 -1.00 -3.13
N PHE A 233 5.96 -0.24 -2.43
CA PHE A 233 7.29 0.22 -2.86
C PHE A 233 8.36 -0.74 -2.33
N ASN A 234 8.61 -1.83 -3.06
CA ASN A 234 9.65 -2.79 -2.72
C ASN A 234 11.05 -2.19 -2.93
N SER A 235 12.01 -2.64 -2.14
CA SER A 235 13.42 -2.29 -2.29
C SER A 235 14.04 -2.90 -3.56
N PRO A 236 15.16 -2.34 -4.07
CA PRO A 236 15.96 -2.97 -5.11
C PRO A 236 16.36 -4.40 -4.73
N GLU A 237 16.73 -4.63 -3.47
CA GLU A 237 17.12 -5.93 -2.96
C GLU A 237 16.02 -6.98 -3.16
N GLU A 238 14.81 -6.70 -2.67
CA GLU A 238 13.65 -7.59 -2.79
C GLU A 238 13.26 -7.85 -4.25
N LEU A 239 13.33 -6.82 -5.11
CA LEU A 239 12.97 -6.95 -6.52
C LEU A 239 14.01 -7.74 -7.32
N VAL A 240 15.30 -7.57 -7.03
CA VAL A 240 16.36 -8.38 -7.66
C VAL A 240 16.27 -9.82 -7.18
N ASP A 241 16.03 -10.07 -5.90
CA ASP A 241 15.84 -11.44 -5.38
C ASP A 241 14.62 -12.12 -6.01
N ALA A 242 13.51 -11.40 -6.12
CA ALA A 242 12.32 -11.90 -6.80
C ALA A 242 12.60 -12.21 -8.28
N ALA A 243 13.37 -11.37 -8.97
CA ALA A 243 13.73 -11.59 -10.38
C ALA A 243 14.68 -12.78 -10.58
N LEU A 244 15.63 -13.00 -9.66
CA LEU A 244 16.50 -14.18 -9.63
C LEU A 244 15.70 -15.46 -9.36
N ALA A 245 14.83 -15.44 -8.35
CA ALA A 245 13.97 -16.60 -8.01
C ALA A 245 12.99 -16.95 -9.13
N GLN A 246 12.51 -15.95 -9.88
CA GLN A 246 11.63 -16.15 -11.04
C GLN A 246 12.38 -16.54 -12.32
N GLY A 247 13.72 -16.55 -12.31
CA GLY A 247 14.56 -16.80 -13.48
C GLY A 247 14.48 -15.72 -14.56
N LYS A 248 14.03 -14.51 -14.21
CA LYS A 248 14.07 -13.34 -15.10
C LYS A 248 15.47 -12.75 -15.19
N ILE A 249 16.22 -12.84 -14.10
CA ILE A 249 17.68 -12.67 -14.08
C ILE A 249 18.29 -14.07 -13.98
N ASP A 250 19.20 -14.41 -14.88
CA ASP A 250 19.89 -15.70 -14.85
C ASP A 250 20.92 -15.70 -13.70
N ARG A 251 20.61 -16.45 -12.63
CA ARG A 251 21.48 -16.60 -11.46
C ARG A 251 22.81 -17.29 -11.75
N GLU A 252 22.98 -17.93 -12.92
CA GLU A 252 24.27 -18.48 -13.33
C GLU A 252 25.25 -17.41 -13.83
N LEU A 253 24.80 -16.16 -13.99
CA LEU A 253 25.69 -15.04 -14.31
C LEU A 253 26.51 -14.66 -13.06
N PRO A 254 27.86 -14.72 -13.13
CA PRO A 254 28.71 -14.46 -11.98
C PRO A 254 28.49 -13.06 -11.38
N TYR A 255 28.25 -12.99 -10.07
CA TYR A 255 28.03 -11.73 -9.33
C TYR A 255 26.80 -10.91 -9.75
N ILE A 256 25.83 -11.48 -10.47
CA ILE A 256 24.74 -10.66 -11.02
C ILE A 256 23.90 -9.96 -9.95
N LYS A 257 23.71 -10.56 -8.76
CA LYS A 257 23.04 -9.89 -7.64
C LYS A 257 23.78 -8.61 -7.24
N ARG A 258 25.11 -8.66 -7.10
CA ARG A 258 25.94 -7.49 -6.78
C ARG A 258 25.82 -6.41 -7.86
N GLU A 259 26.04 -6.77 -9.12
CA GLU A 259 26.05 -5.80 -10.23
C GLU A 259 24.67 -5.14 -10.43
N ALA A 260 23.58 -5.90 -10.23
CA ALA A 260 22.23 -5.35 -10.28
C ALA A 260 21.98 -4.34 -9.14
N LEU A 261 22.41 -4.64 -7.90
CA LEU A 261 22.28 -3.71 -6.79
C LEU A 261 23.15 -2.47 -6.97
N GLU A 262 24.40 -2.61 -7.42
CA GLU A 262 25.29 -1.48 -7.72
C GLU A 262 24.73 -0.59 -8.84
N ALA A 263 23.95 -1.13 -9.77
CA ALA A 263 23.27 -0.34 -10.79
C ALA A 263 22.04 0.44 -10.24
N LEU A 264 21.37 -0.10 -9.23
CA LEU A 264 20.14 0.44 -8.66
C LEU A 264 20.37 1.37 -7.45
N GLU A 265 21.49 1.20 -6.74
CA GLU A 265 21.79 1.89 -5.48
C GLU A 265 23.09 2.70 -5.52
N PRO A 266 23.13 3.93 -5.00
CA PRO A 266 22.03 4.67 -4.37
C PRO A 266 20.95 5.09 -5.38
N PRO A 267 19.77 5.57 -4.93
CA PRO A 267 18.71 6.04 -5.80
C PRO A 267 19.21 7.06 -6.84
N SER A 268 18.87 6.83 -8.11
CA SER A 268 19.26 7.71 -9.22
C SER A 268 18.42 9.00 -9.28
N LEU A 269 18.98 10.09 -9.81
CA LEU A 269 18.29 11.37 -9.95
C LEU A 269 17.28 11.39 -11.10
N SER A 270 17.31 10.39 -11.97
CA SER A 270 16.34 10.18 -13.04
C SER A 270 16.28 8.72 -13.46
N LEU A 271 15.16 8.31 -14.07
CA LEU A 271 15.06 6.98 -14.69
C LEU A 271 16.05 6.81 -15.86
N ALA A 272 16.38 7.88 -16.57
CA ALA A 272 17.39 7.84 -17.63
C ALA A 272 18.79 7.52 -17.09
N GLU A 273 19.15 8.08 -15.93
CA GLU A 273 20.39 7.76 -15.22
C GLU A 273 20.38 6.32 -14.70
N ALA A 274 19.29 5.88 -14.06
CA ALA A 274 19.16 4.50 -13.59
C ALA A 274 19.30 3.49 -14.74
N ASN A 275 18.66 3.78 -15.88
CA ASN A 275 18.79 2.96 -17.07
C ASN A 275 20.20 2.95 -17.65
N ALA A 276 20.93 4.08 -17.58
CA ALA A 276 22.32 4.14 -18.01
C ALA A 276 23.22 3.28 -17.11
N ARG A 277 23.01 3.32 -15.79
CA ARG A 277 23.75 2.47 -14.83
C ARG A 277 23.47 0.98 -15.03
N ALA A 278 22.23 0.62 -15.35
CA ALA A 278 21.90 -0.76 -15.70
C ALA A 278 22.69 -1.27 -16.93
N GLU A 279 23.09 -0.39 -17.85
CA GLU A 279 23.93 -0.76 -19.00
C GLU A 279 25.36 -1.15 -18.59
N ASP A 280 25.84 -0.68 -17.43
CA ASP A 280 27.19 -0.97 -16.94
C ASP A 280 27.39 -2.48 -16.65
N ILE A 281 26.31 -3.21 -16.38
CA ILE A 281 26.30 -4.68 -16.24
C ILE A 281 26.88 -5.35 -17.51
N LYS A 282 26.56 -4.84 -18.71
CA LYS A 282 27.15 -5.38 -19.95
C LYS A 282 28.64 -5.13 -20.03
N GLU A 283 29.09 -3.96 -19.58
CA GLU A 283 30.51 -3.62 -19.59
C GLU A 283 31.28 -4.46 -18.57
N PHE A 284 30.71 -4.72 -17.39
CA PHE A 284 31.26 -5.63 -16.40
C PHE A 284 31.54 -7.02 -17.00
N TYR A 285 30.56 -7.63 -17.67
CA TYR A 285 30.76 -8.94 -18.30
C TYR A 285 31.73 -8.89 -19.48
N ARG A 286 31.69 -7.83 -20.29
CA ARG A 286 32.64 -7.65 -21.41
C ARG A 286 34.09 -7.61 -20.92
N ALA A 287 34.34 -6.87 -19.83
CA ALA A 287 35.66 -6.64 -19.28
C ALA A 287 36.19 -7.82 -18.44
N ASN A 288 35.35 -8.45 -17.62
CA ASN A 288 35.80 -9.44 -16.62
C ASN A 288 35.49 -10.89 -17.01
N TYR A 289 34.46 -11.12 -17.85
CA TYR A 289 33.99 -12.46 -18.22
C TYR A 289 33.75 -12.57 -19.73
N THR A 290 34.76 -12.25 -20.54
CA THR A 290 34.63 -12.12 -22.01
C THR A 290 34.03 -13.38 -22.68
N THR A 291 34.35 -14.58 -22.20
CA THR A 291 33.75 -15.83 -22.71
C THR A 291 32.25 -15.86 -22.44
N ILE A 292 31.82 -15.59 -21.20
CA ILE A 292 30.41 -15.53 -20.82
C ILE A 292 29.70 -14.44 -21.61
N TYR A 293 30.32 -13.26 -21.77
CA TYR A 293 29.75 -12.17 -22.55
C TYR A 293 29.44 -12.58 -23.99
N ASN A 294 30.37 -13.28 -24.65
CA ASN A 294 30.18 -13.72 -26.04
C ASN A 294 29.16 -14.87 -26.17
N GLU A 295 29.11 -15.79 -25.19
CA GLU A 295 28.23 -16.97 -25.23
C GLU A 295 26.81 -16.67 -24.74
N LYS A 296 26.66 -15.80 -23.73
CA LYS A 296 25.40 -15.47 -23.06
C LYS A 296 24.93 -14.03 -23.35
N VAL A 297 25.33 -13.43 -24.48
CA VAL A 297 25.00 -12.03 -24.81
C VAL A 297 23.50 -11.70 -24.66
N THR A 298 22.62 -12.57 -25.17
CA THR A 298 21.17 -12.38 -25.08
C THR A 298 20.65 -12.46 -23.64
N VAL A 299 21.23 -13.33 -22.82
CA VAL A 299 20.86 -13.47 -21.40
C VAL A 299 21.28 -12.24 -20.61
N ILE A 300 22.46 -11.69 -20.91
CA ILE A 300 22.95 -10.44 -20.32
C ILE A 300 22.05 -9.28 -20.74
N GLU A 301 21.66 -9.19 -22.02
CA GLU A 301 20.72 -8.18 -22.50
C GLU A 301 19.36 -8.27 -21.81
N GLN A 302 18.80 -9.47 -21.66
CA GLN A 302 17.56 -9.70 -20.92
C GLN A 302 17.68 -9.27 -19.45
N THR A 303 18.81 -9.58 -18.83
CA THR A 303 19.12 -9.18 -17.45
C THR A 303 19.15 -7.66 -17.31
N VAL A 304 19.81 -6.95 -18.23
CA VAL A 304 19.83 -5.47 -18.23
C VAL A 304 18.42 -4.91 -18.38
N GLU A 305 17.59 -5.47 -19.26
CA GLU A 305 16.21 -5.01 -19.41
C GLU A 305 15.36 -5.26 -18.15
N GLU A 306 15.55 -6.38 -17.44
CA GLU A 306 14.88 -6.62 -16.16
C GLU A 306 15.36 -5.64 -15.08
N VAL A 307 16.67 -5.35 -15.00
CA VAL A 307 17.20 -4.35 -14.05
C VAL A 307 16.66 -2.95 -14.37
N LYS A 308 16.46 -2.59 -15.64
CA LYS A 308 15.77 -1.33 -16.03
C LYS A 308 14.30 -1.31 -15.61
N GLU A 309 13.60 -2.44 -15.71
CA GLU A 309 12.23 -2.54 -15.20
C GLU A 309 12.19 -2.39 -13.68
N ILE A 310 13.14 -2.99 -12.95
CA ILE A 310 13.29 -2.77 -11.50
C ILE A 310 13.57 -1.29 -11.22
N ALA A 311 14.45 -0.63 -11.98
CA ALA A 311 14.70 0.81 -11.85
C ALA A 311 13.43 1.65 -12.03
N ARG A 312 12.55 1.26 -12.96
CA ARG A 312 11.24 1.89 -13.18
C ARG A 312 10.31 1.77 -11.96
N LEU A 313 10.45 0.69 -11.18
CA LEU A 313 9.66 0.42 -9.97
C LEU A 313 10.24 1.10 -8.71
N THR A 314 11.49 1.56 -8.73
CA THR A 314 12.18 2.10 -7.54
C THR A 314 12.62 3.56 -7.67
N THR A 315 12.66 4.13 -8.87
CA THR A 315 13.23 5.47 -9.13
C THR A 315 12.14 6.53 -9.34
N PHE A 316 11.79 7.29 -8.27
CA PHE A 316 10.77 8.35 -8.32
C PHE A 316 11.26 9.73 -7.83
N PRO A 317 12.31 10.31 -8.45
CA PRO A 317 12.97 11.53 -7.96
C PRO A 317 12.06 12.76 -7.96
N HIS A 318 11.13 12.86 -8.92
CA HIS A 318 10.20 14.00 -9.01
C HIS A 318 9.32 14.14 -7.75
N MET A 319 8.84 13.01 -7.23
CA MET A 319 8.00 12.96 -6.03
C MET A 319 8.80 12.73 -4.75
N LYS A 320 10.12 12.53 -4.86
CA LYS A 320 11.00 12.18 -3.74
C LYS A 320 10.50 10.94 -2.99
N VAL A 321 10.07 9.95 -3.76
CA VAL A 321 9.59 8.67 -3.24
C VAL A 321 10.65 7.59 -3.53
N SER A 322 10.90 6.76 -2.54
CA SER A 322 11.72 5.55 -2.56
C SER A 322 11.03 4.46 -1.74
N TRP A 323 11.59 3.25 -1.72
CA TRP A 323 11.12 2.13 -0.90
C TRP A 323 11.11 2.44 0.61
N GLU A 324 11.92 3.40 1.05
CA GLU A 324 12.03 3.85 2.44
C GLU A 324 11.04 4.98 2.80
N THR A 325 10.36 5.56 1.81
CA THR A 325 9.59 6.80 2.02
C THR A 325 8.33 6.59 2.86
N TYR A 326 7.65 5.47 2.66
CA TYR A 326 6.41 5.15 3.36
C TYR A 326 6.63 3.89 4.20
N ILE A 327 6.43 3.99 5.51
CA ILE A 327 6.58 2.87 6.44
C ILE A 327 5.58 1.75 6.07
N ASP A 328 6.00 0.48 6.15
CA ASP A 328 5.12 -0.68 5.98
C ASP A 328 4.86 -1.34 7.33
N ASN A 329 3.62 -1.29 7.82
CA ASN A 329 3.25 -1.84 9.12
C ASN A 329 2.89 -3.34 9.08
N SER A 330 2.97 -3.99 7.90
CA SER A 330 2.52 -5.37 7.72
C SER A 330 3.55 -6.43 8.14
N SER A 331 4.75 -6.00 8.52
CA SER A 331 5.83 -6.84 9.04
C SER A 331 6.61 -6.10 10.13
N HIS A 332 7.63 -6.76 10.68
CA HIS A 332 8.54 -6.17 11.68
C HIS A 332 10.03 -6.22 11.23
N LEU A 333 10.28 -6.27 9.92
CA LEU A 333 11.65 -6.30 9.38
C LEU A 333 12.24 -4.89 9.29
N GLU A 334 11.58 -4.03 8.51
CA GLU A 334 12.01 -2.64 8.24
C GLU A 334 11.23 -1.59 9.04
N SER A 335 10.24 -2.03 9.83
CA SER A 335 9.43 -1.17 10.68
C SER A 335 9.07 -1.86 12.00
N PRO A 336 8.57 -1.13 13.01
CA PRO A 336 8.13 -1.76 14.25
C PRO A 336 6.88 -2.65 14.09
N GLY A 337 6.03 -2.42 13.07
CA GLY A 337 4.81 -3.21 12.84
C GLY A 337 3.93 -3.35 14.09
N CYS A 338 3.76 -4.59 14.56
CA CYS A 338 3.01 -4.94 15.76
C CYS A 338 3.71 -4.50 17.07
N PHE A 339 5.04 -4.35 17.07
CA PHE A 339 5.83 -3.93 18.23
C PHE A 339 5.62 -2.45 18.61
N ARG A 340 4.82 -1.71 17.84
CA ARG A 340 4.28 -0.41 18.29
C ARG A 340 3.43 -0.55 19.55
N CYS A 341 2.88 -1.74 19.81
CA CYS A 341 2.12 -2.06 21.02
C CYS A 341 2.70 -3.26 21.79
N HIS A 342 3.00 -4.34 21.08
CA HIS A 342 3.48 -5.59 21.66
C HIS A 342 4.90 -5.44 22.21
N GLY A 343 5.13 -5.89 23.45
CA GLY A 343 6.42 -5.75 24.15
C GLY A 343 6.69 -4.35 24.67
N LYS A 344 5.76 -3.41 24.45
CA LYS A 344 5.87 -1.99 24.81
C LYS A 344 4.83 -1.56 25.85
N LEU A 345 3.55 -1.82 25.59
CA LEU A 345 2.45 -1.35 26.44
C LEU A 345 2.18 -2.33 27.58
N VAL A 346 1.77 -1.78 28.73
CA VAL A 346 1.51 -2.51 29.98
C VAL A 346 0.07 -2.30 30.41
N GLU A 347 -0.60 -3.34 30.89
CA GLU A 347 -1.97 -3.24 31.41
C GLU A 347 -2.07 -2.16 32.50
N ALA A 348 -3.07 -1.28 32.37
CA ALA A 348 -3.34 -0.20 33.32
C ALA A 348 -4.13 -0.75 34.52
N ILE A 349 -3.42 -1.28 35.51
CA ILE A 349 -4.01 -1.78 36.76
C ILE A 349 -4.10 -0.65 37.79
N SER A 350 -5.24 -0.53 38.47
CA SER A 350 -5.55 0.57 39.40
C SER A 350 -4.93 0.48 40.81
N ASP A 351 -4.07 -0.51 41.11
CA ASP A 351 -3.50 -0.74 42.45
C ASP A 351 -2.07 -1.29 42.37
N GLU A 352 -1.03 -0.49 42.74
CA GLU A 352 0.41 -0.78 43.04
C GLU A 352 1.14 -2.01 42.42
N LYS A 353 0.54 -2.71 41.48
CA LYS A 353 1.04 -3.87 40.76
C LYS A 353 1.34 -3.40 39.35
N GLU A 354 2.53 -3.73 38.88
CA GLU A 354 2.84 -3.61 37.46
C GLU A 354 1.91 -4.55 36.70
N GLY A 355 1.21 -4.01 35.69
CA GLY A 355 0.39 -4.82 34.79
C GLY A 355 1.24 -5.73 33.91
N GLU A 356 0.58 -6.65 33.21
CA GLU A 356 1.28 -7.50 32.26
C GLU A 356 1.58 -6.71 30.97
N VAL A 357 2.80 -6.87 30.45
CA VAL A 357 3.18 -6.34 29.14
C VAL A 357 2.43 -7.13 28.07
N ILE A 358 1.95 -6.45 27.02
CA ILE A 358 1.39 -7.14 25.85
C ILE A 358 2.44 -8.09 25.27
N ASN A 359 2.14 -9.39 25.19
CA ASN A 359 3.08 -10.42 24.75
C ASN A 359 3.69 -10.10 23.36
N ALA A 360 5.01 -10.25 23.21
CA ALA A 360 5.78 -10.02 21.97
C ALA A 360 6.59 -11.25 21.52
N ASP A 361 6.31 -12.41 22.10
CA ASP A 361 6.97 -13.66 21.76
C ASP A 361 6.63 -14.03 20.31
N CYS A 362 7.63 -14.53 19.59
CA CYS A 362 7.46 -14.77 18.16
C CYS A 362 6.41 -15.84 17.85
N ASP A 363 6.21 -16.81 18.74
CA ASP A 363 5.26 -17.92 18.59
C ASP A 363 3.78 -17.48 18.68
N PHE A 364 3.53 -16.26 19.17
CA PHE A 364 2.22 -15.62 19.11
C PHE A 364 1.78 -15.32 17.67
N CYS A 365 2.74 -14.99 16.80
CA CYS A 365 2.49 -14.60 15.41
C CYS A 365 2.93 -15.66 14.40
N HIS A 366 3.87 -16.53 14.78
CA HIS A 366 4.48 -17.51 13.88
C HIS A 366 4.39 -18.94 14.41
N TYR A 367 4.42 -19.90 13.48
CA TYR A 367 4.80 -21.27 13.82
C TYR A 367 6.29 -21.46 13.53
N PHE A 368 7.04 -21.95 14.51
CA PHE A 368 8.45 -22.32 14.37
C PHE A 368 8.65 -23.82 14.25
N GLU A 369 7.75 -24.60 14.83
CA GLU A 369 7.72 -26.05 14.74
C GLU A 369 6.35 -26.44 14.16
N LEU A 370 6.39 -27.17 13.04
CA LEU A 370 5.21 -27.84 12.48
C LEU A 370 5.22 -29.26 13.07
N GLU A 371 4.62 -29.43 14.26
CA GLU A 371 4.41 -30.76 14.84
C GLU A 371 3.34 -31.58 14.08
#